data_AF-A0A7S0S9Y0-F1
#
_entry.id   AF-A0A7S0S9Y0-F1
#
_cell.length_a   1.000
_cell.length_b   1.000
_cell.length_c   1.000
_cell.angle_alpha   90.00
_cell.angle_beta   90.00
_cell.angle_gamma   90.00
#
_symmetry.space_group_name_H-M   'P 1'
#
loop_
_entity.id
_entity.type
_entity.pdbx_description
1 polymer ?
#
loop_
_entity_poly.entity_id
_entity_poly.type
_entity_poly.pdbx_seq_one_letter_code
_entity_poly.pdbx_strand_id
1 'polypeptide(L)'
;GSGGYPLVMQVVDIAARVDAIATAVEAIRGDDKNRTAQVAAVSAVHTRVEQTAAAVQQLHAAVGNSLKERPTASAVRALIVEANSSDLHQRVTVLEVEVERVGSEASRSESSAAGALLPLAR
;
A
#
# COMPACT_ATOMS: atom_id res chain seq x y z
N GLY A 1 16.84 29.41 -2.07
CA GLY A 1 16.05 28.61 -1.11
C GLY A 1 14.85 28.07 -1.83
N SER A 2 14.81 26.75 -2.07
CA SER A 2 13.79 26.12 -2.94
C SER A 2 13.42 24.68 -2.52
N GLY A 3 13.99 24.14 -1.44
CA GLY A 3 13.85 22.71 -1.08
C GLY A 3 12.54 22.29 -0.40
N GLY A 4 11.59 23.19 -0.12
CA GLY A 4 10.37 22.86 0.65
C GLY A 4 9.15 22.42 -0.18
N TYR A 5 9.05 22.87 -1.44
CA TYR A 5 7.97 22.49 -2.36
C TYR A 5 7.99 21.03 -2.86
N PRO A 6 9.14 20.36 -3.05
CA PRO A 6 9.15 18.99 -3.57
C PRO A 6 8.62 17.95 -2.57
N LEU A 7 8.81 18.13 -1.25
CA LEU A 7 8.36 17.15 -0.25
C LEU A 7 6.84 17.15 -0.08
N VAL A 8 6.21 18.32 -0.10
CA VAL A 8 4.75 18.45 0.00
C VAL A 8 4.07 17.81 -1.21
N MET A 9 4.62 18.00 -2.42
CA MET A 9 4.10 17.34 -3.62
C MET A 9 4.28 15.82 -3.58
N GLN A 10 5.39 15.32 -3.01
CA GLN A 10 5.58 13.88 -2.80
C GLN A 10 4.56 13.30 -1.81
N VAL A 11 4.24 14.00 -0.73
CA VAL A 11 3.17 13.57 0.21
C VAL A 11 1.84 13.44 -0.51
N VAL A 12 1.46 14.44 -1.31
CA VAL A 12 0.18 14.44 -2.04
C VAL A 12 0.12 13.30 -3.05
N ASP A 13 1.20 13.07 -3.80
CA ASP A 13 1.28 11.97 -4.76
C ASP A 13 1.20 10.60 -4.07
N ILE A 14 1.95 10.41 -2.99
CA ILE A 14 1.94 9.16 -2.21
C ILE A 14 0.55 8.94 -1.58
N ALA A 15 -0.09 9.98 -1.04
CA ALA A 15 -1.44 9.88 -0.51
C ALA A 15 -2.45 9.42 -1.57
N ALA A 16 -2.39 9.99 -2.78
CA ALA A 16 -3.25 9.56 -3.89
C ALA A 16 -3.00 8.10 -4.31
N ARG A 17 -1.75 7.63 -4.26
CA ARG A 17 -1.41 6.21 -4.49
C ARG A 17 -2.02 5.31 -3.42
N VAL A 18 -1.92 5.70 -2.15
CA VAL A 18 -2.51 4.94 -1.03
C VAL A 18 -4.03 4.86 -1.17
N ASP A 19 -4.72 5.95 -1.54
CA ASP A 19 -6.17 5.95 -1.76
C ASP A 19 -6.58 5.06 -2.96
N ALA A 20 -5.80 5.11 -4.04
CA ALA A 20 -6.02 4.25 -5.21
C ALA A 20 -5.82 2.76 -4.88
N ILE A 21 -4.82 2.44 -4.06
CA ILE A 21 -4.58 1.07 -3.57
C ILE A 21 -5.75 0.60 -2.71
N ALA A 22 -6.18 1.41 -1.73
CA ALA A 22 -7.32 1.07 -0.88
C ALA A 22 -8.59 0.81 -1.71
N THR A 23 -8.87 1.66 -2.70
CA THR A 23 -9.98 1.46 -3.63
C THR A 23 -9.86 0.16 -4.42
N ALA A 24 -8.66 -0.21 -4.86
CA ALA A 24 -8.42 -1.45 -5.59
C ALA A 24 -8.58 -2.69 -4.69
N VAL A 25 -8.14 -2.63 -3.43
CA VAL A 25 -8.35 -3.71 -2.46
C VAL A 25 -9.82 -3.98 -2.22
N GLU A 26 -10.63 -2.92 -2.01
CA GLU A 26 -12.08 -3.05 -1.84
C GLU A 26 -12.77 -3.59 -3.10
N ALA A 27 -12.34 -3.16 -4.30
CA ALA A 27 -12.88 -3.68 -5.55
C ALA A 27 -12.60 -5.19 -5.73
N ILE A 28 -11.40 -5.65 -5.37
CA ILE A 28 -11.03 -7.07 -5.40
C ILE A 28 -11.89 -7.89 -4.43
N ARG A 29 -12.11 -7.36 -3.21
CA ARG A 29 -12.97 -7.97 -2.18
C ARG A 29 -14.42 -8.08 -2.65
N GLY A 30 -14.91 -7.13 -3.45
CA GLY A 30 -16.28 -7.13 -3.98
C GLY A 30 -16.53 -8.05 -5.19
N ASP A 31 -15.48 -8.54 -5.86
CA ASP A 31 -15.60 -9.33 -7.10
C ASP A 31 -15.28 -10.83 -6.91
N ASP A 32 -16.11 -11.54 -6.16
CA ASP A 32 -15.95 -12.99 -5.92
C ASP A 32 -16.25 -13.89 -7.13
N LYS A 33 -16.60 -13.32 -8.29
CA LYS A 33 -17.11 -14.08 -9.43
C LYS A 33 -16.01 -14.55 -10.40
N ASN A 34 -14.83 -13.93 -10.40
CA ASN A 34 -13.75 -14.27 -11.32
C ASN A 34 -12.40 -14.41 -10.60
N ARG A 35 -12.12 -15.64 -10.15
CA ARG A 35 -10.98 -15.94 -9.27
C ARG A 35 -9.61 -15.72 -9.90
N THR A 36 -9.45 -16.08 -11.17
CA THR A 36 -8.20 -15.84 -11.91
C THR A 36 -7.92 -14.35 -12.07
N ALA A 37 -8.97 -13.55 -12.31
CA ALA A 37 -8.87 -12.10 -12.34
C ALA A 37 -8.53 -11.54 -10.95
N GLN A 38 -9.10 -12.08 -9.88
CA GLN A 38 -8.76 -11.69 -8.50
C GLN A 38 -7.28 -11.98 -8.17
N VAL A 39 -6.74 -13.15 -8.49
CA VAL A 39 -5.31 -13.47 -8.23
C VAL A 39 -4.39 -12.51 -8.97
N ALA A 40 -4.66 -12.23 -10.25
CA ALA A 40 -3.90 -11.26 -11.02
C ALA A 40 -4.02 -9.84 -10.45
N ALA A 41 -5.22 -9.44 -10.00
CA ALA A 41 -5.47 -8.15 -9.39
C ALA A 41 -4.77 -8.01 -8.02
N VAL A 42 -4.77 -9.05 -7.19
CA VAL A 42 -4.04 -9.11 -5.90
C VAL A 42 -2.54 -8.94 -6.15
N SER A 43 -1.97 -9.65 -7.13
CA SER A 43 -0.55 -9.53 -7.46
C SER A 43 -0.20 -8.12 -7.94
N ALA A 44 -1.05 -7.50 -8.78
CA ALA A 44 -0.84 -6.13 -9.25
C ALA A 44 -0.95 -5.10 -8.11
N VAL A 45 -1.90 -5.29 -7.18
CA VAL A 45 -2.04 -4.43 -6.00
C VAL A 45 -0.85 -4.61 -5.06
N HIS A 46 -0.37 -5.83 -4.85
CA HIS A 46 0.83 -6.12 -4.06
C HIS A 46 2.05 -5.35 -4.56
N THR A 47 2.35 -5.40 -5.87
CA THR A 47 3.45 -4.63 -6.46
C THR A 47 3.29 -3.11 -6.26
N ARG A 48 2.06 -2.59 -6.34
CA ARG A 48 1.79 -1.16 -6.09
C ARG A 48 2.03 -0.78 -4.62
N VAL A 49 1.69 -1.68 -3.69
CA VAL A 49 1.96 -1.51 -2.26
C VAL A 49 3.46 -1.45 -2.01
N GLU A 50 4.24 -2.40 -2.53
CA GLU A 50 5.72 -2.41 -2.38
C GLU A 50 6.36 -1.12 -2.93
N GLN A 51 5.93 -0.68 -4.12
CA GLN A 51 6.42 0.56 -4.73
C GLN A 51 6.06 1.80 -3.90
N THR A 52 4.86 1.81 -3.31
CA THR A 52 4.41 2.92 -2.47
C THR A 52 5.12 2.92 -1.11
N ALA A 53 5.37 1.75 -0.53
CA ALA A 53 6.16 1.57 0.68
C ALA A 53 7.59 2.12 0.50
N ALA A 54 8.24 1.78 -0.61
CA ALA A 54 9.56 2.32 -0.95
C ALA A 54 9.55 3.85 -1.09
N ALA A 55 8.52 4.43 -1.70
CA ALA A 55 8.36 5.88 -1.82
C ALA A 55 8.15 6.56 -0.45
N VAL A 56 7.36 5.96 0.45
CA VAL A 56 7.17 6.44 1.82
C VAL A 56 8.50 6.41 2.59
N GLN A 57 9.29 5.34 2.48
CA GLN A 57 10.59 5.24 3.13
C GLN A 57 11.57 6.31 2.64
N GLN A 58 11.61 6.58 1.33
CA GLN A 58 12.44 7.64 0.75
C GLN A 58 12.00 9.03 1.24
N LEU A 59 10.68 9.28 1.30
CA LEU A 59 10.13 10.51 1.85
C LEU A 59 10.53 10.69 3.32
N HIS A 60 10.40 9.64 4.14
CA HIS A 60 10.78 9.66 5.55
C HIS A 60 12.27 10.01 5.73
N ALA A 61 13.16 9.39 4.96
CA ALA A 61 14.59 9.68 4.98
C ALA A 61 14.90 11.13 4.56
N ALA A 62 14.24 11.64 3.52
CA ALA A 62 14.43 13.00 3.04
C ALA A 62 13.96 14.06 4.06
N VAL A 63 12.88 13.78 4.79
CA VAL A 63 12.38 14.62 5.89
C VAL A 63 13.34 14.62 7.06
N GLY A 64 13.81 13.43 7.49
CA GLY A 64 14.79 13.30 8.56
C GLY A 64 16.09 14.05 8.27
N ASN A 65 16.57 14.02 7.02
CA ASN A 65 17.73 14.81 6.61
C ASN A 65 17.44 16.32 6.59
N SER A 66 16.26 16.73 6.10
CA SER A 66 15.85 18.15 6.07
C SER A 66 15.71 18.75 7.47
N LEU A 67 15.26 17.96 8.46
CA LEU A 67 15.17 18.35 9.86
C LEU A 67 16.54 18.59 10.49
N LYS A 68 17.56 17.80 10.12
CA LYS A 68 18.94 17.94 10.60
C LYS A 68 19.62 19.22 10.09
N GLU A 69 19.25 19.69 8.89
CA GLU A 69 19.97 20.78 8.21
C GLU A 69 19.43 22.20 8.49
N ARG A 70 18.19 22.39 8.98
CA ARG A 70 17.60 23.75 9.14
C ARG A 70 16.61 23.93 10.31
N PRO A 71 17.02 24.55 11.43
CA PRO A 71 16.13 24.84 12.55
C PRO A 71 15.51 26.24 12.38
N THR A 72 14.20 26.34 12.16
CA THR A 72 13.26 27.37 12.75
C THR A 72 11.98 27.55 11.93
N ALA A 73 11.99 27.56 10.60
CA ALA A 73 10.78 27.63 9.76
C ALA A 73 10.54 26.39 8.88
N SER A 74 11.62 25.67 8.52
CA SER A 74 11.53 24.34 7.90
C SER A 74 11.10 23.25 8.88
N ALA A 75 11.35 23.43 10.18
CA ALA A 75 11.06 22.42 11.20
C ALA A 75 9.55 22.15 11.35
N VAL A 76 8.70 23.18 11.40
CA VAL A 76 7.24 22.98 11.50
C VAL A 76 6.67 22.28 10.25
N ARG A 77 7.14 22.63 9.06
CA ARG A 77 6.71 21.95 7.82
C ARG A 77 7.24 20.53 7.75
N ALA A 78 8.49 20.31 8.15
CA ALA A 78 9.07 18.98 8.17
C ALA A 78 8.42 18.09 9.23
N LEU A 79 7.99 18.63 10.39
CA LEU A 79 7.17 17.93 11.37
C LEU A 79 5.79 17.55 10.82
N ILE A 80 5.15 18.43 10.03
CA ILE A 80 3.89 18.10 9.33
C ILE A 80 4.11 16.98 8.30
N VAL A 81 5.21 17.02 7.55
CA VAL A 81 5.55 15.97 6.58
C VAL A 81 5.93 14.66 7.28
N GLU A 82 6.61 14.71 8.43
CA GLU A 82 6.96 13.54 9.25
C GLU A 82 5.70 12.86 9.79
N ALA A 83 4.75 13.63 10.31
CA ALA A 83 3.45 13.11 10.77
C ALA A 83 2.68 12.43 9.62
N ASN A 84 2.60 13.08 8.45
CA ASN A 84 1.95 12.51 7.28
C ASN A 84 2.70 11.28 6.73
N SER A 85 4.04 11.28 6.76
CA SER A 85 4.84 10.13 6.33
C SER A 85 4.65 8.93 7.26
N SER A 86 4.50 9.17 8.56
CA SER A 86 4.26 8.12 9.55
C SER A 86 2.85 7.54 9.42
N ASP A 87 1.84 8.39 9.20
CA ASP A 87 0.47 7.96 8.89
C ASP A 87 0.44 7.12 7.60
N LEU A 88 1.06 7.62 6.53
CA LEU A 88 1.15 6.88 5.26
C LEU A 88 1.86 5.54 5.41
N HIS A 89 2.93 5.47 6.22
CA HIS A 89 3.61 4.21 6.52
C HIS A 89 2.67 3.22 7.21
N GLN A 90 1.94 3.67 8.22
CA GLN A 90 0.97 2.83 8.93
C GLN A 90 -0.16 2.34 8.00
N ARG A 91 -0.68 3.23 7.14
CA ARG A 91 -1.71 2.87 6.14
C ARG A 91 -1.20 1.83 5.15
N VAL A 92 0.04 1.98 4.69
CA VAL A 92 0.69 1.00 3.79
C VAL A 92 0.85 -0.36 4.49
N THR A 93 1.31 -0.40 5.73
CA THR A 93 1.43 -1.66 6.49
C THR A 93 0.09 -2.35 6.69
N VAL A 94 -0.98 -1.60 6.94
CA VAL A 94 -2.34 -2.18 7.01
C VAL A 94 -2.74 -2.77 5.66
N LEU A 95 -2.48 -2.07 4.56
CA LEU A 95 -2.77 -2.55 3.21
C LEU A 95 -1.96 -3.80 2.84
N GLU A 96 -0.69 -3.91 3.26
CA GLU A 96 0.12 -5.12 3.10
C GLU A 96 -0.57 -6.33 3.75
N VAL A 97 -1.01 -6.18 4.99
CA VAL A 97 -1.72 -7.23 5.74
C VAL A 97 -3.06 -7.57 5.08
N GLU A 98 -3.82 -6.58 4.63
CA GLU A 98 -5.10 -6.82 3.95
C GLU A 98 -4.94 -7.55 2.61
N VAL A 99 -3.94 -7.16 1.82
CA VAL A 99 -3.62 -7.80 0.54
C VAL A 99 -3.22 -9.26 0.75
N GLU A 100 -2.40 -9.54 1.77
CA GLU A 100 -2.02 -10.91 2.14
C GLU A 100 -3.24 -11.74 2.58
N ARG A 101 -4.15 -11.14 3.36
CA ARG A 101 -5.38 -11.80 3.81
C ARG A 101 -6.30 -12.16 2.64
N VAL A 102 -6.54 -11.20 1.74
CA VAL A 102 -7.36 -11.41 0.53
C VAL A 102 -6.70 -12.44 -0.39
N GLY A 103 -5.38 -12.39 -0.55
CA GLY A 103 -4.62 -13.39 -1.30
C GLY A 103 -4.66 -14.79 -0.68
N SER A 104 -4.77 -14.91 0.65
CA SER A 104 -4.91 -16.20 1.35
C SER A 104 -6.32 -16.77 1.23
N GLU A 105 -7.36 -15.92 1.33
CA GLU A 105 -8.75 -16.28 1.09
C GLU A 105 -8.91 -16.76 -0.35
N ALA A 106 -8.42 -15.94 -1.29
CA ALA A 106 -7.68 -16.30 -2.51
C ALA A 106 -7.49 -17.80 -2.80
N SER A 107 -6.39 -18.30 -2.24
CA SER A 107 -5.86 -19.63 -2.49
C SER A 107 -6.57 -20.74 -1.69
N ARG A 108 -7.13 -20.46 -0.49
CA ARG A 108 -7.85 -21.49 0.28
C ARG A 108 -9.11 -21.98 -0.43
N SER A 109 -9.80 -21.09 -1.15
CA SER A 109 -10.98 -21.46 -1.93
C SER A 109 -10.64 -22.39 -3.11
N GLU A 110 -9.42 -22.29 -3.68
CA GLU A 110 -8.94 -23.25 -4.69
C GLU A 110 -8.74 -24.65 -4.10
N SER A 111 -8.16 -24.75 -2.91
CA SER A 111 -7.91 -26.04 -2.25
C SER A 111 -9.22 -26.77 -1.88
N SER A 112 -10.24 -26.03 -1.42
CA SER A 112 -11.54 -26.62 -1.09
C SER A 112 -12.35 -27.02 -2.33
N ALA A 113 -12.23 -26.29 -3.46
CA ALA A 113 -12.89 -26.66 -4.71
C ALA A 113 -12.19 -27.86 -5.39
N ALA A 114 -10.85 -27.93 -5.35
CA ALA A 114 -10.09 -29.06 -5.86
C ALA A 114 -10.33 -30.35 -5.05
N GLY A 115 -10.50 -30.24 -3.72
CA GLY A 115 -10.86 -31.36 -2.86
C GLY A 115 -12.29 -31.89 -3.07
N ALA A 116 -13.21 -31.06 -3.58
CA ALA A 116 -14.59 -31.44 -3.87
C ALA A 116 -14.77 -32.13 -5.24
N LEU A 117 -13.74 -32.13 -6.10
CA LEU A 117 -13.77 -32.75 -7.43
C LEU A 117 -13.14 -34.16 -7.48
N LEU A 118 -12.74 -34.75 -6.36
CA LEU A 118 -12.41 -36.18 -6.30
C LEU A 118 -13.71 -37.00 -6.43
N PRO A 119 -13.96 -37.69 -7.56
CA PRO A 119 -15.14 -38.51 -7.68
C PRO A 119 -14.98 -39.73 -6.76
N LEU A 120 -16.10 -40.11 -6.14
CA LEU A 120 -16.37 -41.46 -5.66
C LEU A 120 -16.20 -42.45 -6.83
N ALA A 121 -14.96 -42.82 -7.16
CA ALA A 121 -14.67 -43.94 -8.03
C ALA A 121 -14.73 -45.22 -7.16
N ARG A 122 -15.94 -45.80 -7.11
CA ARG A 122 -16.11 -47.23 -6.87
C ARG A 122 -16.05 -47.96 -8.21
#